data_AF-A0A9K3GKG1-F1
#
_entry.id   AF-A0A9K3GKG1-F1
#
_cell.length_a   1.000
_cell.length_b   1.000
_cell.length_c   1.000
_cell.angle_alpha   90.00
_cell.angle_beta   90.00
_cell.angle_gamma   90.00
#
_symmetry.space_group_name_H-M   'P 1'
#
loop_
_entity.id
_entity.type
_entity.pdbx_description
1 polymer ?
#
loop_
_entity_poly.entity_id
_entity_poly.type
_entity_poly.pdbx_seq_one_letter_code
_entity_poly.pdbx_strand_id
1 'polypeptide(L)'
;MASLGHNRAMLVSTDHTSDDATHAVSGGTPVACWRILTLSPDRTIKSQRIPGPYNPNGMYGMQLERVGEVVVAYGGVLWGEDLVSMVPIWFMAVYSIDTGVWETIPRPEGSTSPTPSFHPYVFPLGDTLVVVRGSSDNGETWEWSLETREWTSICSEEVDARRTHA
;
A
#
# COMPACT_ATOMS: atom_id res chain seq x y z
N MET A 1 -3.13 4.05 6.70
CA MET A 1 -2.32 4.38 7.90
C MET A 1 -2.11 3.07 8.63
N ALA A 2 -0.91 2.79 9.13
CA ALA A 2 -0.62 1.55 9.86
C ALA A 2 -0.23 1.85 11.31
N SER A 3 -0.63 1.00 12.26
CA SER A 3 -0.10 1.07 13.63
C SER A 3 1.36 0.64 13.66
N LEU A 4 2.19 1.28 14.49
CA LEU A 4 3.55 0.84 14.81
C LEU A 4 3.64 0.30 16.25
N GLY A 5 2.51 0.23 16.96
CA GLY A 5 2.49 -0.03 18.41
C GLY A 5 3.01 1.15 19.22
N HIS A 6 3.02 1.03 20.55
CA HIS A 6 3.58 2.05 21.45
C HIS A 6 3.06 3.48 21.19
N ASN A 7 1.77 3.63 20.93
CA ASN A 7 1.11 4.92 20.61
C ASN A 7 1.67 5.61 19.34
N ARG A 8 2.26 4.82 18.42
CA ARG A 8 2.79 5.31 17.16
C ARG A 8 1.99 4.76 15.98
N ALA A 9 1.86 5.56 14.94
CA ALA A 9 1.25 5.18 13.67
C ALA A 9 2.03 5.76 12.50
N MET A 10 2.08 5.05 11.38
CA MET A 10 2.65 5.49 10.13
C MET A 10 1.56 6.00 9.19
N LEU A 11 1.80 7.17 8.62
CA LEU A 11 0.94 7.80 7.64
C LEU A 11 1.75 8.11 6.38
N VAL A 12 1.10 7.93 5.23
CA VAL A 12 1.53 8.52 3.96
C VAL A 12 0.53 9.59 3.56
N SER A 13 1.03 10.77 3.22
CA SER A 13 0.24 11.90 2.69
C SER A 13 0.84 12.39 1.38
N THR A 14 0.10 13.16 0.62
CA THR A 14 0.63 13.92 -0.51
C THR A 14 0.89 15.35 -0.06
N ASP A 15 2.16 15.77 -0.09
CA ASP A 15 2.48 17.17 0.15
C ASP A 15 2.39 17.92 -1.18
N HIS A 16 1.39 18.80 -1.30
CA HIS A 16 1.39 19.82 -2.34
C HIS A 16 2.35 20.90 -1.88
N THR A 17 3.60 20.85 -2.34
CA THR A 17 4.52 21.97 -2.10
C THR A 17 3.94 23.21 -2.76
N SER A 18 3.34 24.09 -1.97
CA SER A 18 2.79 25.37 -2.42
C SER A 18 3.85 26.47 -2.51
N ASP A 19 5.13 26.11 -2.40
CA ASP A 19 6.21 27.05 -2.06
C ASP A 19 6.77 27.83 -3.23
N ASP A 20 6.04 27.93 -4.35
CA ASP A 20 6.35 28.95 -5.35
C ASP A 20 5.09 29.61 -5.91
N ALA A 21 4.48 30.48 -5.09
CA ALA A 21 3.41 31.39 -5.51
C ALA A 21 3.85 32.38 -6.62
N THR A 22 5.11 32.33 -7.09
CA THR A 22 5.58 33.13 -8.22
C THR A 22 5.63 32.41 -9.57
N HIS A 23 5.30 31.11 -9.65
CA HIS A 23 5.19 30.37 -10.92
C HIS A 23 3.95 29.48 -10.99
N ALA A 24 2.77 30.10 -11.07
CA ALA A 24 1.46 29.44 -11.17
C ALA A 24 1.18 28.68 -12.49
N VAL A 25 2.19 28.07 -13.13
CA VAL A 25 2.01 27.35 -14.42
C VAL A 25 2.68 25.97 -14.47
N SER A 26 3.46 25.53 -13.48
CA SER A 26 3.95 24.14 -13.47
C SER A 26 3.29 23.32 -12.37
N GLY A 27 2.33 22.48 -12.80
CA GLY A 27 1.74 21.43 -11.99
C GLY A 27 2.79 20.46 -11.45
N GLY A 28 3.35 20.78 -10.29
CA GLY A 28 4.30 19.93 -9.58
C GLY A 28 3.68 18.57 -9.29
N THR A 29 4.40 17.51 -9.66
CA THR A 29 3.98 16.13 -9.38
C THR A 29 3.85 15.95 -7.86
N PRO A 30 2.71 15.48 -7.34
CA PRO A 30 2.54 15.21 -5.92
C PRO A 30 3.65 14.27 -5.42
N VAL A 31 4.32 14.65 -4.32
CA VAL A 31 5.35 13.82 -3.70
C VAL A 31 4.78 13.18 -2.45
N ALA A 32 4.91 11.85 -2.35
CA ALA A 32 4.52 11.11 -1.16
C ALA A 32 5.40 11.53 0.04
N CYS A 33 4.75 11.93 1.13
CA CYS A 33 5.38 12.30 2.38
C CYS A 33 5.06 11.25 3.44
N TRP A 34 6.12 10.66 3.99
CA TRP A 34 6.04 9.57 4.96
C TRP A 34 6.29 10.12 6.36
N ARG A 35 5.37 9.82 7.29
CA ARG A 35 5.40 10.38 8.64
C ARG A 35 5.09 9.32 9.67
N ILE A 36 5.77 9.43 10.81
CA ILE A 36 5.42 8.72 12.04
C ILE A 36 4.72 9.72 12.96
N LEU A 37 3.48 9.39 13.31
CA LEU A 37 2.70 10.08 14.33
C LEU A 37 2.95 9.38 15.66
N THR A 38 3.17 10.16 16.72
CA THR A 38 3.33 9.65 18.09
C THR A 38 2.36 10.38 19.01
N LEU A 39 1.46 9.64 19.65
CA LEU A 39 0.56 10.17 20.67
C LEU A 39 1.25 10.14 22.03
N SER A 40 1.45 11.32 22.61
CA SER A 40 2.08 11.50 23.92
C SER A 40 1.03 11.35 25.05
N PRO A 41 1.45 11.09 26.31
CA PRO A 41 0.52 10.93 27.44
C PRO A 41 -0.38 12.14 27.71
N ASP A 42 0.08 13.34 27.33
CA ASP A 42 -0.67 14.60 27.39
C ASP A 42 -1.69 14.78 26.25
N ARG A 43 -1.91 13.72 25.46
CA ARG A 43 -2.81 13.68 24.29
C ARG A 43 -2.39 14.57 23.13
N THR A 44 -1.13 15.01 23.11
CA THR A 44 -0.56 15.72 21.95
C THR A 44 -0.05 14.73 20.91
N ILE A 45 -0.19 15.08 19.63
CA ILE A 45 0.35 14.30 18.52
C ILE A 45 1.62 14.99 18.01
N LYS A 46 2.74 14.28 18.09
CA LYS A 46 3.99 14.67 17.41
C LYS A 46 4.06 13.99 16.05
N SER A 47 4.49 14.74 15.05
CA SER A 47 4.67 14.25 13.69
C SER A 47 6.14 14.33 13.32
N GLN A 48 6.72 13.21 12.87
CA GLN A 48 8.10 13.12 12.41
C GLN A 48 8.10 12.66 10.95
N ARG A 49 8.70 13.45 10.06
CA ARG A 49 8.95 13.04 8.68
C ARG A 49 10.06 11.99 8.64
N ILE A 50 9.88 10.96 7.84
CA ILE A 50 10.88 9.91 7.57
C ILE A 50 11.15 9.80 6.06
N PRO A 51 12.30 9.24 5.65
CA PRO A 51 12.49 8.83 4.27
C PRO A 51 11.43 7.80 3.85
N GLY A 52 10.93 7.92 2.62
CA GLY A 52 10.06 6.92 2.01
C GLY A 52 10.84 5.85 1.25
N PRO A 53 10.18 4.75 0.85
CA PRO A 53 10.73 3.83 -0.15
C PRO A 53 10.88 4.54 -1.51
N TYR A 54 11.65 3.94 -2.41
CA TYR A 54 11.69 4.37 -3.80
C TYR A 54 10.30 4.16 -4.42
N ASN A 55 9.68 5.24 -4.88
CA ASN A 55 8.32 5.26 -5.39
C ASN A 55 8.30 5.95 -6.76
N PRO A 56 7.61 5.40 -7.78
CA PRO A 56 7.28 6.15 -8.98
C PRO A 56 6.72 7.55 -8.67
N ASN A 57 7.31 8.57 -9.27
CA ASN A 57 6.89 9.96 -9.07
C ASN A 57 5.39 10.12 -9.39
N GLY A 58 4.64 10.69 -8.44
CA GLY A 58 3.21 10.96 -8.62
C GLY A 58 2.28 9.81 -8.22
N MET A 59 2.80 8.70 -7.70
CA MET A 59 1.93 7.63 -7.17
C MET A 59 1.27 8.06 -5.86
N TYR A 60 -0.03 7.80 -5.76
CA TYR A 60 -0.82 8.01 -4.54
C TYR A 60 -1.79 6.84 -4.31
N GLY A 61 -2.57 6.90 -3.22
CA GLY A 61 -3.59 5.90 -2.92
C GLY A 61 -3.06 4.54 -2.44
N MET A 62 -1.79 4.49 -1.99
CA MET A 62 -1.21 3.30 -1.36
C MET A 62 -1.94 2.96 -0.06
N GLN A 63 -2.07 1.67 0.22
CA GLN A 63 -2.52 1.18 1.53
C GLN A 63 -1.32 0.85 2.42
N LEU A 64 -1.50 1.00 3.73
CA LEU A 64 -0.46 0.74 4.73
C LEU A 64 -1.04 -0.20 5.77
N GLU A 65 -0.45 -1.40 5.88
CA GLU A 65 -0.87 -2.40 6.84
C GLU A 65 0.32 -2.90 7.67
N ARG A 66 0.09 -3.15 8.97
CA ARG A 66 1.09 -3.79 9.82
C ARG A 66 0.95 -5.30 9.72
N VAL A 67 2.02 -5.99 9.35
CA VAL A 67 2.11 -7.45 9.32
C VAL A 67 3.29 -7.84 10.22
N GLY A 68 3.03 -8.50 11.35
CA GLY A 68 4.06 -8.76 12.37
C GLY A 68 4.83 -7.51 12.79
N GLU A 69 6.15 -7.54 12.63
CA GLU A 69 7.08 -6.44 12.97
C GLU A 69 7.45 -5.53 11.78
N VAL A 70 6.64 -5.56 10.72
CA VAL A 70 6.81 -4.69 9.57
C VAL A 70 5.53 -3.92 9.24
N VAL A 71 5.70 -2.80 8.54
CA VAL A 71 4.61 -2.14 7.81
C VAL A 71 4.78 -2.39 6.33
N VAL A 72 3.74 -2.89 5.68
CA VAL A 72 3.70 -3.07 4.24
C VAL A 72 2.93 -1.93 3.61
N ALA A 73 3.56 -1.26 2.65
CA ALA A 73 2.91 -0.35 1.73
C ALA A 73 2.58 -1.09 0.44
N TYR A 74 1.31 -1.10 0.04
CA TYR A 74 0.85 -1.88 -1.12
C TYR A 74 -0.04 -1.06 -2.06
N GLY A 75 0.15 -1.31 -3.36
CA GLY A 75 -0.64 -0.76 -4.44
C GLY A 75 -0.47 0.75 -4.59
N GLY A 76 -1.35 1.33 -5.40
CA GLY A 76 -1.33 2.75 -5.72
C GLY A 76 -1.76 2.98 -7.16
N VAL A 77 -1.89 4.25 -7.51
CA VAL A 77 -2.34 4.70 -8.81
C VAL A 77 -1.44 5.83 -9.29
N LEU A 78 -1.14 5.83 -10.59
CA LEU A 78 -0.52 6.95 -11.28
C LEU A 78 -1.58 7.68 -12.11
N TRP A 79 -1.42 9.00 -12.22
CA TRP A 79 -2.08 9.77 -13.27
C TRP A 79 -1.42 9.43 -14.60
N GLY A 80 -2.22 9.10 -15.61
CA GLY A 80 -1.75 9.01 -16.98
C GLY A 80 -1.31 10.36 -17.52
N GLU A 81 -0.65 10.35 -18.67
CA GLU A 81 -0.16 11.57 -19.34
C GLU A 81 -1.29 12.57 -19.67
N ASP A 82 -2.51 12.07 -19.84
CA ASP A 82 -3.71 12.86 -20.13
C ASP A 82 -4.32 13.53 -18.88
N LEU A 83 -3.78 13.26 -17.68
CA LEU A 83 -4.26 13.75 -16.38
C LEU A 83 -5.74 13.43 -16.06
N VAL A 84 -6.39 12.60 -16.88
CA VAL A 84 -7.79 12.19 -16.72
C VAL A 84 -7.91 10.68 -16.52
N SER A 85 -6.93 9.92 -17.00
CA SER A 85 -6.82 8.49 -16.74
C SER A 85 -6.01 8.24 -15.47
N MET A 86 -6.46 7.28 -14.67
CA MET A 86 -5.67 6.71 -13.59
C MET A 86 -5.27 5.30 -14.02
N VAL A 87 -4.07 4.86 -13.65
CA VAL A 87 -3.58 3.51 -13.93
C VAL A 87 -3.15 2.88 -12.61
N PRO A 88 -3.71 1.72 -12.22
CA PRO A 88 -3.24 1.01 -11.03
C PRO A 88 -1.86 0.45 -11.33
N ILE A 89 -0.93 0.61 -10.39
CA ILE A 89 0.44 0.15 -10.58
C ILE A 89 0.86 -0.83 -9.50
N TRP A 90 1.80 -1.70 -9.88
CA TRP A 90 2.48 -2.52 -8.90
C TRP A 90 3.36 -1.63 -8.03
N PHE A 91 3.10 -1.67 -6.73
CA PHE A 91 3.98 -1.11 -5.73
C PHE A 91 3.86 -1.94 -4.47
N MET A 92 5.00 -2.35 -3.94
CA MET A 92 5.07 -3.01 -2.65
C MET A 92 6.38 -2.60 -1.99
N ALA A 93 6.30 -2.16 -0.74
CA ALA A 93 7.48 -1.87 0.07
C ALA A 93 7.25 -2.29 1.52
N VAL A 94 8.31 -2.72 2.19
CA VAL A 94 8.27 -3.23 3.56
C VAL A 94 9.14 -2.32 4.43
N TYR A 95 8.58 -1.78 5.49
CA TYR A 95 9.29 -1.01 6.51
C TYR A 95 9.51 -1.88 7.74
N SER A 96 10.77 -2.11 8.10
CA SER A 96 11.12 -2.76 9.36
C SER A 96 10.94 -1.77 10.52
N ILE A 97 10.08 -2.11 11.48
CA ILE A 97 9.81 -1.26 12.64
C ILE A 97 11.06 -1.09 13.51
N ASP A 98 11.84 -2.16 13.65
CA ASP A 98 13.06 -2.20 14.46
C ASP A 98 14.19 -1.37 13.86
N THR A 99 14.45 -1.52 12.56
CA THR A 99 15.58 -0.85 11.90
C THR A 99 15.23 0.54 11.38
N GLY A 100 13.94 0.81 11.14
CA GLY A 100 13.47 2.05 10.54
C GLY A 100 13.80 2.19 9.05
N VAL A 101 14.04 1.08 8.35
CA VAL A 101 14.47 1.05 6.96
C VAL A 101 13.37 0.46 6.06
N TRP A 102 13.25 1.03 4.86
CA TRP A 102 12.40 0.52 3.79
C TRP A 102 13.14 -0.42 2.85
N GLU A 103 12.46 -1.47 2.42
CA GLU A 103 12.83 -2.38 1.35
C GLU A 103 11.74 -2.33 0.28
N THR A 104 12.10 -2.11 -0.99
CA THR A 104 11.12 -2.17 -2.09
C THR A 104 11.06 -3.59 -2.63
N ILE A 105 9.85 -4.16 -2.75
CA ILE A 105 9.65 -5.51 -3.24
C ILE A 105 9.33 -5.45 -4.74
N PRO A 106 10.23 -5.96 -5.61
CA PRO A 106 9.99 -5.97 -7.05
C PRO A 106 8.80 -6.87 -7.38
N ARG A 107 8.13 -6.58 -8.49
CA ARG A 107 7.07 -7.46 -9.00
C ARG A 107 7.69 -8.81 -9.40
N PRO A 108 7.20 -9.95 -8.90
CA PRO A 108 7.60 -11.25 -9.41
C PRO A 108 7.31 -11.35 -10.92
N GLU A 109 8.20 -12.02 -11.65
CA GLU A 109 7.97 -12.30 -13.08
C GLU A 109 6.86 -13.35 -13.26
N GLY A 110 6.00 -13.16 -14.27
CA GLY A 110 4.92 -14.09 -14.59
C GLY A 110 3.64 -13.92 -13.76
N SER A 111 2.85 -14.99 -13.66
CA SER A 111 1.52 -15.00 -13.02
C SER A 111 1.54 -15.37 -11.53
N THR A 112 2.66 -15.11 -10.84
CA THR A 112 2.87 -15.47 -9.43
C THR A 112 2.63 -14.29 -8.49
N SER A 113 1.85 -13.29 -8.90
CA SER A 113 1.54 -12.12 -8.09
C SER A 113 0.18 -11.52 -8.44
N PRO A 114 -0.46 -10.79 -7.51
CA PRO A 114 -1.69 -10.10 -7.79
C PRO A 114 -1.54 -9.11 -8.96
N THR A 115 -2.54 -9.07 -9.83
CA THR A 115 -2.62 -8.03 -10.86
C THR A 115 -2.91 -6.68 -10.19
N PRO A 116 -2.19 -5.59 -10.55
CA PRO A 116 -2.53 -4.26 -10.08
C PRO A 116 -4.00 -3.92 -10.32
N SER A 117 -4.68 -3.40 -9.30
CA SER A 117 -6.11 -3.07 -9.36
C SER A 117 -6.40 -1.79 -8.61
N PHE A 118 -7.53 -1.18 -8.93
CA PHE A 118 -8.04 -0.04 -8.18
C PHE A 118 -8.60 -0.50 -6.84
N HIS A 119 -8.26 0.24 -5.79
CA HIS A 119 -8.83 0.05 -4.46
C HIS A 119 -8.85 -1.43 -4.01
N PRO A 120 -7.71 -2.15 -4.05
CA PRO A 120 -7.65 -3.48 -3.49
C PRO A 120 -8.01 -3.41 -2.00
N TYR A 121 -8.64 -4.45 -1.46
CA TYR A 121 -8.74 -4.57 0.00
C TYR A 121 -7.48 -5.26 0.50
N VAL A 122 -6.71 -4.56 1.32
CA VAL A 122 -5.47 -5.08 1.90
C VAL A 122 -5.64 -5.17 3.41
N PHE A 123 -5.33 -6.32 4.00
CA PHE A 123 -5.38 -6.50 5.44
C PHE A 123 -4.39 -7.58 5.90
N PRO A 124 -3.90 -7.51 7.15
CA PRO A 124 -3.03 -8.53 7.70
C PRO A 124 -3.83 -9.75 8.19
N LEU A 125 -3.25 -10.94 8.04
CA LEU A 125 -3.70 -12.19 8.65
C LEU A 125 -2.49 -12.94 9.23
N GLY A 126 -2.25 -12.77 10.53
CA GLY A 126 -1.03 -13.28 11.17
C GLY A 126 0.22 -12.63 10.56
N ASP A 127 1.13 -13.47 10.04
CA ASP A 127 2.36 -13.05 9.37
C ASP A 127 2.21 -12.94 7.85
N THR A 128 0.96 -12.83 7.37
CA THR A 128 0.63 -12.76 5.95
C THR A 128 -0.08 -11.45 5.65
N LEU A 129 0.21 -10.85 4.48
CA LEU A 129 -0.59 -9.80 3.89
C LEU A 129 -1.63 -10.41 2.94
N VAL A 130 -2.91 -10.18 3.17
CA VAL A 130 -3.98 -10.59 2.26
C VAL A 130 -4.34 -9.43 1.36
N VAL A 131 -4.44 -9.69 0.05
CA VAL A 131 -4.90 -8.74 -0.97
C VAL A 131 -6.08 -9.34 -1.70
N VAL A 132 -7.23 -8.69 -1.59
CA VAL A 132 -8.42 -9.01 -2.38
C VAL A 132 -8.56 -7.96 -3.46
N ARG A 133 -8.60 -8.41 -4.72
CA ARG A 133 -8.75 -7.53 -5.88
C ARG A 133 -10.05 -6.73 -5.81
N GLY A 134 -9.95 -5.41 -6.02
CA GLY A 134 -11.10 -4.51 -6.08
C GLY A 134 -11.91 -4.63 -7.39
N SER A 135 -13.18 -4.22 -7.34
CA SER A 135 -14.14 -3.96 -8.44
C SER A 135 -14.17 -4.86 -9.70
N SER A 136 -13.75 -6.12 -9.65
CA SER A 136 -13.88 -7.07 -10.78
C SER A 136 -14.61 -8.34 -10.37
N ASP A 137 -15.40 -8.89 -11.30
CA ASP A 137 -16.33 -10.02 -11.11
C ASP A 137 -15.67 -11.34 -10.67
N ASN A 138 -14.35 -11.46 -10.78
CA ASN A 138 -13.59 -12.66 -10.40
C ASN A 138 -12.63 -12.33 -9.25
N GLY A 139 -13.17 -11.98 -8.07
CA GLY A 139 -12.44 -11.50 -6.89
C GLY A 139 -11.20 -12.33 -6.53
N GLU A 140 -10.09 -11.99 -7.16
CA GLU A 140 -8.81 -12.66 -7.02
C GLU A 140 -8.25 -12.35 -5.63
N THR A 141 -8.01 -13.37 -4.82
CA THR A 141 -7.47 -13.22 -3.47
C THR A 141 -6.07 -13.81 -3.43
N TRP A 142 -5.14 -13.04 -2.88
CA TRP A 142 -3.74 -13.42 -2.77
C TRP A 142 -3.24 -13.23 -1.36
N GLU A 143 -2.32 -14.08 -0.97
CA GLU A 143 -1.58 -14.02 0.29
C GLU A 143 -0.10 -13.83 0.02
N TRP A 144 0.52 -12.90 0.73
CA TRP A 144 1.97 -12.73 0.74
C TRP A 144 2.52 -13.08 2.11
N SER A 145 3.38 -14.08 2.17
CA SER A 145 4.02 -14.52 3.41
C SER A 145 5.22 -13.65 3.75
N LEU A 146 5.27 -13.14 4.98
CA LEU A 146 6.44 -12.42 5.49
C LEU A 146 7.68 -13.33 5.60
N GLU A 147 7.48 -14.60 5.90
CA GLU A 147 8.53 -15.61 6.07
C GLU A 147 9.18 -15.98 4.74
N THR A 148 8.37 -16.41 3.76
CA THR A 148 8.90 -16.89 2.48
C THR A 148 9.09 -15.78 1.47
N ARG A 149 8.47 -14.61 1.68
CA ARG A 149 8.43 -13.47 0.75
C ARG A 149 7.75 -13.80 -0.58
N GLU A 150 6.94 -14.84 -0.63
CA GLU A 150 6.24 -15.31 -1.81
C GLU A 150 4.74 -15.01 -1.77
N TRP A 151 4.15 -14.89 -2.95
CA TRP A 151 2.71 -14.73 -3.14
C TRP A 151 2.07 -16.07 -3.50
N THR A 152 0.94 -16.37 -2.86
CA THR A 152 0.11 -17.55 -3.14
C THR A 152 -1.30 -17.08 -3.47
N SER A 153 -1.85 -17.59 -4.58
CA SER A 153 -3.25 -17.34 -4.93
C SER A 153 -4.15 -18.23 -4.09
N ILE A 154 -5.15 -17.62 -3.44
CA ILE A 154 -6.25 -18.35 -2.84
C ILE A 154 -7.33 -18.47 -3.93
N CYS A 155 -7.23 -19.50 -4.76
CA CYS A 155 -8.34 -19.87 -5.64
C CYS A 155 -9.55 -20.21 -4.77
N SER A 156 -10.68 -19.51 -4.95
CA SER A 156 -11.96 -19.99 -4.45
C SER A 156 -12.45 -21.14 -5.35
N GLU A 157 -11.80 -22.29 -5.28
CA GLU A 157 -12.43 -23.51 -5.80
C GLU A 157 -13.56 -23.92 -4.83
N GLU A 158 -14.78 -24.03 -5.38
CA GLU A 158 -16.02 -24.58 -4.81
C GLU A 158 -16.95 -23.68 -3.95
N VAL A 159 -17.80 -22.89 -4.63
CA VAL A 159 -19.21 -22.68 -4.17
C VAL A 159 -20.24 -23.33 -5.13
N ASP A 160 -19.80 -24.00 -6.20
CA ASP A 160 -20.71 -24.56 -7.22
C ASP A 160 -21.03 -26.06 -7.12
N ALA A 161 -20.81 -26.70 -5.97
CA ALA A 161 -21.18 -28.11 -5.75
C ALA A 161 -22.43 -28.36 -4.88
N ARG A 162 -23.16 -27.32 -4.43
CA ARG A 162 -24.35 -27.50 -3.54
C ARG A 162 -25.66 -26.83 -4.00
N ARG A 163 -25.76 -26.35 -5.25
CA ARG A 163 -27.02 -25.79 -5.78
C ARG A 163 -27.75 -26.63 -6.83
N THR A 164 -27.33 -27.86 -7.10
CA THR A 164 -27.97 -28.73 -8.11
C THR A 164 -28.73 -29.94 -7.58
N HIS A 165 -29.09 -29.98 -6.28
CA HIS A 165 -30.08 -30.93 -5.78
C HIS A 165 -31.00 -30.27 -4.73
N ALA A 166 -32.00 -29.53 -5.21
CA ALA A 166 -33.24 -29.26 -4.50
C ALA A 166 -34.39 -29.24 -5.52
#